data_AF-A0A846PB87-F1
#
_entry.id   AF-A0A846PB87-F1
#
_cell.length_a   1.000
_cell.length_b   1.000
_cell.length_c   1.000
_cell.angle_alpha   90.00
_cell.angle_beta   90.00
_cell.angle_gamma   90.00
#
_symmetry.space_group_name_H-M   'P 1'
#
loop_
_entity.id
_entity.type
_entity.pdbx_description
1 polymer ?
#
loop_
_entity_poly.entity_id
_entity_poly.type
_entity_poly.pdbx_seq_one_letter_code
_entity_poly.pdbx_strand_id
1 'polypeptide(L)' 'MEKKFPPEIKVTGEPRIGVFVCRCGVNIGAIVDVPEVVKHVRSLKHVIYCEENLHTCSKESQEIIKETIQEHQL' A
#
# COMPACT_ATOMS: atom_id res chain seq x y z
N MET A 1 -12.23 25.39 -12.86
CA MET A 1 -11.76 25.11 -11.48
C MET A 1 -10.29 24.71 -11.59
N GLU A 2 -9.38 25.48 -11.01
CA GLU A 2 -7.97 25.07 -10.95
C GLU A 2 -7.83 23.85 -10.04
N LYS A 3 -7.11 22.83 -10.52
CA LYS A 3 -6.82 21.63 -9.72
C LYS A 3 -5.71 21.99 -8.72
N LYS A 4 -6.01 21.88 -7.42
CA LYS A 4 -5.00 21.98 -6.35
C LYS A 4 -4.43 20.59 -6.08
N PHE A 5 -3.10 20.48 -6.14
CA PHE A 5 -2.36 19.26 -5.84
C PHE A 5 -1.55 19.45 -4.55
N PRO A 6 -1.22 18.36 -3.83
CA PRO A 6 -0.27 18.44 -2.71
C PRO A 6 1.10 18.94 -3.20
N PRO A 7 1.91 19.54 -2.32
CA PRO A 7 3.27 19.93 -2.66
C PRO A 7 4.11 18.72 -3.08
N GLU A 8 5.00 18.92 -4.04
CA GLU A 8 5.93 17.88 -4.50
C GLU A 8 6.89 17.51 -3.37
N ILE A 9 7.08 16.20 -3.16
CA ILE A 9 7.99 15.65 -2.17
C ILE A 9 9.23 15.14 -2.90
N LYS A 10 10.40 15.63 -2.51
CA LYS A 10 11.68 15.17 -3.07
C LYS A 10 12.06 13.83 -2.45
N VAL A 11 12.04 12.77 -3.25
CA VAL A 11 12.47 11.42 -2.82
C VAL A 11 13.95 11.23 -3.17
N THR A 12 14.80 10.92 -2.19
CA THR A 12 16.24 10.69 -2.37
C THR A 12 16.71 9.48 -1.57
N GLY A 13 17.68 8.73 -2.09
CA GLY A 13 18.25 7.55 -1.41
C GLY A 13 17.65 6.23 -1.90
N GLU A 14 17.75 5.18 -1.07
CA GLU A 14 17.20 3.86 -1.39
C GLU A 14 15.65 3.87 -1.33
N PRO A 15 14.96 3.09 -2.18
CA PRO A 15 13.50 3.03 -2.19
C PRO A 15 12.90 2.62 -0.84
N ARG A 16 11.71 3.15 -0.53
CA ARG A 16 10.93 2.83 0.67
C ARG A 16 9.54 2.38 0.24
N ILE A 17 9.32 1.08 0.13
CA ILE A 17 8.15 0.55 -0.57
C ILE A 17 7.07 0.17 0.44
N GLY A 18 5.85 0.68 0.22
CA GLY A 18 4.62 0.18 0.86
C GLY A 18 3.85 -0.73 -0.09
N VAL A 19 3.46 -1.92 0.36
CA VAL A 19 2.69 -2.89 -0.44
C VAL A 19 1.34 -3.19 0.20
N PHE A 20 0.26 -2.97 -0.55
CA PHE A 20 -1.10 -3.19 -0.09
C PHE A 20 -1.77 -4.28 -0.91
N VAL A 21 -1.87 -5.50 -0.36
CA VAL A 21 -2.38 -6.67 -1.08
C VAL A 21 -3.90 -6.74 -0.94
N CYS A 22 -4.62 -6.57 -2.06
CA CYS A 22 -6.08 -6.56 -2.05
C CYS A 22 -6.65 -7.99 -2.02
N ARG A 23 -7.60 -8.27 -1.12
CA ARG A 23 -8.41 -9.49 -1.14
C ARG A 23 -9.55 -9.43 -2.16
N CYS A 24 -10.04 -8.22 -2.47
CA CYS A 24 -11.16 -7.98 -3.39
C CYS A 24 -12.37 -8.92 -3.12
N GLY A 25 -12.70 -9.09 -1.84
CA GLY A 25 -13.65 -10.12 -1.40
C GLY A 25 -13.22 -11.52 -1.84
N VAL A 26 -14.02 -12.17 -2.67
CA VAL A 26 -13.75 -13.52 -3.20
C VAL A 26 -13.00 -13.52 -4.52
N ASN A 27 -12.88 -12.38 -5.21
CA ASN A 27 -12.26 -12.33 -6.53
C ASN A 27 -10.77 -12.70 -6.49
N ILE A 28 -10.07 -12.31 -5.42
CA ILE A 28 -8.66 -12.65 -5.19
C ILE A 28 -8.55 -13.58 -3.98
N GLY A 29 -9.18 -13.22 -2.85
CA GLY A 29 -9.04 -13.92 -1.58
C GLY A 29 -9.60 -15.36 -1.56
N ALA A 30 -10.39 -15.77 -2.54
CA ALA A 30 -10.86 -17.17 -2.63
C ALA A 30 -9.91 -18.08 -3.43
N ILE A 31 -8.95 -17.50 -4.17
CA ILE A 31 -8.04 -18.24 -5.07
C ILE A 31 -6.60 -18.12 -4.58
N VAL A 32 -6.20 -16.93 -4.12
CA VAL A 32 -4.85 -16.62 -3.68
C VAL A 32 -4.78 -16.61 -2.16
N ASP A 33 -3.76 -17.27 -1.60
CA ASP A 33 -3.40 -17.14 -0.18
C ASP A 33 -2.76 -15.78 0.08
N VAL A 34 -3.62 -14.76 0.27
CA VAL A 34 -3.19 -13.39 0.51
C VAL A 34 -2.30 -13.25 1.77
N PRO A 35 -2.59 -13.91 2.91
CA PRO A 35 -1.68 -13.94 4.05
C PRO A 35 -0.26 -14.38 3.71
N GLU A 36 -0.10 -15.47 2.95
CA GLU A 36 1.23 -15.95 2.58
C GLU A 36 1.94 -15.00 1.60
N VAL A 37 1.20 -14.37 0.68
CA VAL A 37 1.75 -13.31 -0.18
C VAL A 37 2.28 -12.14 0.65
N VAL A 38 1.52 -11.64 1.62
CA VAL A 38 1.96 -10.56 2.53
C VAL A 38 3.22 -10.96 3.28
N LYS A 39 3.26 -12.18 3.84
CA LYS A 39 4.42 -12.69 4.58
C LYS A 39 5.66 -12.76 3.70
N HIS A 40 5.54 -13.25 2.47
CA HIS A 40 6.65 -13.31 1.53
C HIS A 40 7.14 -11.90 1.17
N VAL A 41 6.23 -11.01 0.77
CA VAL A 41 6.58 -9.66 0.32
C VAL A 41 7.23 -8.82 1.42
N ARG A 42 6.83 -9.00 2.68
CA ARG A 42 7.47 -8.36 3.84
C ARG A 42 8.98 -8.63 3.95
N SER A 43 9.46 -9.73 3.38
CA SER A 43 10.88 -10.10 3.42
C SER A 43 11.72 -9.47 2.30
N LEU A 44 11.09 -8.85 1.30
CA LEU A 44 11.79 -8.31 0.14
C LEU A 44 12.53 -7.02 0.50
N LYS A 45 13.70 -6.84 -0.14
CA LYS A 45 14.53 -5.64 0.03
C LYS A 45 13.68 -4.39 -0.26
N HIS A 46 13.84 -3.36 0.58
CA HIS A 46 13.15 -2.06 0.50
C HIS A 46 11.67 -2.03 0.88
N VAL A 47 11.03 -3.16 1.17
CA VAL A 47 9.65 -3.17 1.67
C VAL A 47 9.64 -2.73 3.13
N ILE A 48 9.16 -1.52 3.39
CA ILE A 48 9.06 -0.93 4.74
C ILE A 48 7.71 -1.24 5.38
N TYR A 49 6.67 -1.30 4.55
CA TYR A 49 5.30 -1.57 4.98
C TYR A 49 4.65 -2.58 4.04
N CYS A 50 3.93 -3.56 4.60
CA CYS A 50 3.10 -4.43 3.78
C CYS A 50 1.89 -4.96 4.56
N GLU A 51 0.70 -4.79 4.02
CA GLU A 51 -0.53 -5.27 4.64
C GLU A 51 -1.48 -5.88 3.60
N GLU A 52 -2.49 -6.58 4.08
CA GLU A 52 -3.64 -6.98 3.27
C GLU A 52 -4.85 -6.11 3.60
N ASN A 53 -5.64 -5.79 2.58
CA ASN A 53 -6.87 -5.02 2.71
C ASN A 53 -8.01 -5.70 1.96
N LEU A 54 -9.25 -5.56 2.46
CA LEU A 54 -10.41 -6.15 1.82
C LEU A 54 -10.70 -5.49 0.47
N HIS A 55 -10.66 -4.15 0.42
CA HIS A 55 -10.92 -3.33 -0.77
C HIS A 55 -9.98 -2.12 -0.84
N THR A 56 -8.78 -2.32 -1.39
CA THR A 56 -7.75 -1.25 -1.52
C THR A 56 -8.25 -0.01 -2.28
N CYS A 57 -9.23 -0.16 -3.18
CA CYS A 57 -9.82 0.96 -3.92
C CYS A 57 -10.88 1.74 -3.13
N SER A 58 -11.29 1.30 -1.94
CA SER A 58 -12.29 2.01 -1.14
C SER A 58 -11.75 3.37 -0.66
N LYS A 59 -12.63 4.33 -0.41
CA LYS A 59 -12.23 5.65 0.07
C LYS A 59 -11.46 5.55 1.39
N GLU A 60 -11.94 4.71 2.31
CA GLU A 60 -11.31 4.48 3.61
C GLU A 60 -9.89 3.91 3.45
N SER A 61 -9.71 2.84 2.66
CA SER A 61 -8.38 2.29 2.41
C SER A 61 -7.45 3.29 1.70
N GLN A 62 -7.98 4.14 0.82
CA GLN A 62 -7.18 5.19 0.19
C GLN A 62 -6.73 6.28 1.18
N GLU A 63 -7.52 6.61 2.20
CA GLU A 63 -7.08 7.50 3.29
C GLU A 63 -5.98 6.82 4.11
N ILE A 64 -6.15 5.55 4.47
CA ILE A 64 -5.13 4.77 5.21
C ILE A 64 -3.82 4.70 4.42
N ILE A 65 -3.85 4.48 3.11
CA ILE A 65 -2.64 4.50 2.26
C ILE A 65 -1.95 5.86 2.32
N LYS A 66 -2.72 6.96 2.24
CA LYS A 66 -2.17 8.33 2.33
C LYS A 66 -1.52 8.59 3.69
N GLU A 67 -2.16 8.16 4.77
CA GLU A 67 -1.63 8.25 6.14
C GLU A 67 -0.35 7.41 6.27
N THR A 68 -0.38 6.16 5.80
CA THR A 68 0.77 5.24 5.83
C THR A 68 1.97 5.80 5.06
N ILE A 69 1.76 6.43 3.90
CA ILE A 69 2.83 7.10 3.14
C ILE A 69 3.50 8.18 3.99
N GLN A 70 2.72 8.99 4.72
CA GLN A 70 3.25 10.04 5.59
C GLN A 70 3.96 9.48 6.82
N GLU A 71 3.35 8.51 7.50
CA GLU A 71 3.87 7.89 8.72
C GLU A 71 5.17 7.13 8.48
N HIS A 72 5.22 6.33 7.41
CA HIS A 72 6.37 5.50 7.09
C HIS A 72 7.35 6.16 6.13
N GLN A 73 7.08 7.38 5.65
CA GLN A 73 7.92 8.10 4.67
C GLN A 73 8.21 7.21 3.46
N LEU A 74 7.16 6.67 2.86
CA LEU A 74 7.25 5.80 1.68
C LEU A 74 7.61 6.61 0.43
#